data_AF-A0A0N6WKS6-F1
#
_entry.id   AF-A0A0N6WKS6-F1
#
_cell.length_a   1.000
_cell.length_b   1.000
_cell.length_c   1.000
_cell.angle_alpha   90.00
_cell.angle_beta   90.00
_cell.angle_gamma   90.00
#
_symmetry.space_group_name_H-M   'P 1'
#
loop_
_entity.id
_entity.type
_entity.pdbx_description
1 polymer ?
#
loop_
_entity_poly.entity_id
_entity_poly.type
_entity_poly.pdbx_seq_one_letter_code
_entity_poly.pdbx_strand_id
1 'polypeptide(L)'
;MRLDIINFEKYLKISFYISIFIFFLGVLAGIIIGPHINKLDYFGQEVSFYSVSVNNLKVSFYFLTIGMVTGGIYAFLFMGINGYIIGKLIQYLYINNELNVLYKGLLPHFFIELLGLATFSMISTIPIFVILVFFKTPTHVVPIKKIIKLSVFFTVLGIVLIIIGGYIESNISYVDIR
;
A
#
# COMPACT_ATOMS: atom_id res chain seq x y z
N MET A 1 -35.21 1.96 -14.09
CA MET A 1 -33.93 2.55 -13.64
C MET A 1 -32.84 1.49 -13.83
N ARG A 2 -32.06 1.58 -14.91
CA ARG A 2 -30.97 0.63 -15.17
C ARG A 2 -29.89 0.89 -14.12
N LEU A 3 -29.75 -0.03 -13.16
CA LEU A 3 -28.54 -0.09 -12.34
C LEU A 3 -27.39 -0.27 -13.33
N ASP A 4 -26.63 0.79 -13.56
CA ASP A 4 -25.42 0.73 -14.38
C ASP A 4 -24.55 -0.38 -13.82
N ILE A 5 -24.43 -1.40 -14.65
CA ILE A 5 -23.66 -2.63 -14.47
C ILE A 5 -22.31 -2.20 -13.90
N ILE A 6 -22.04 -2.61 -12.66
CA ILE A 6 -20.84 -2.20 -11.93
C ILE A 6 -19.63 -2.59 -12.78
N ASN A 7 -19.03 -1.60 -13.43
CA ASN A 7 -17.88 -1.84 -14.29
C ASN A 7 -16.71 -2.24 -13.39
N PHE A 8 -16.31 -3.52 -13.47
CA PHE A 8 -15.24 -4.09 -12.66
C PHE A 8 -13.95 -3.25 -12.70
N GLU A 9 -13.58 -2.73 -13.87
CA GLU A 9 -12.39 -1.88 -14.00
C GLU A 9 -12.56 -0.53 -13.30
N LYS A 10 -13.76 0.06 -13.38
CA LYS A 10 -14.09 1.29 -12.65
C LYS A 10 -14.03 1.05 -11.15
N TYR A 11 -14.56 -0.08 -10.68
CA TYR A 11 -14.50 -0.48 -9.28
C TYR A 11 -13.05 -0.61 -8.80
N LEU A 12 -12.21 -1.35 -9.51
CA LEU A 12 -10.79 -1.49 -9.20
C LEU A 12 -10.08 -0.12 -9.17
N LYS A 13 -10.29 0.73 -10.19
CA LYS A 13 -9.74 2.09 -10.23
C LYS A 13 -10.14 2.90 -9.00
N ILE A 14 -11.41 2.86 -8.61
CA ILE A 14 -11.88 3.57 -7.41
C ILE A 14 -11.21 3.02 -6.16
N SER A 15 -11.17 1.69 -5.97
CA SER A 15 -10.49 1.07 -4.83
C SER A 15 -9.02 1.46 -4.74
N PHE A 16 -8.33 1.54 -5.88
CA PHE A 16 -6.95 1.98 -5.96
C PHE A 16 -6.80 3.43 -5.47
N TYR A 17 -7.58 4.38 -5.99
CA TYR A 17 -7.50 5.78 -5.55
C TYR A 17 -7.91 5.97 -4.09
N ILE A 18 -8.91 5.22 -3.61
CA ILE A 18 -9.29 5.21 -2.19
C ILE A 18 -8.12 4.74 -1.32
N SER A 19 -7.41 3.69 -1.73
CA SER A 19 -6.25 3.21 -0.96
C SER A 19 -5.17 4.29 -0.80
N ILE A 20 -4.85 5.00 -1.89
CA ILE A 20 -3.88 6.11 -1.89
C ILE A 20 -4.38 7.27 -1.03
N PHE A 21 -5.66 7.62 -1.16
CA PHE A 21 -6.27 8.67 -0.34
C PHE A 21 -6.19 8.34 1.16
N ILE A 22 -6.56 7.12 1.55
CA ILE A 22 -6.49 6.66 2.95
C ILE A 22 -5.05 6.67 3.47
N PHE A 23 -4.08 6.30 2.63
CA PHE A 23 -2.67 6.42 2.98
C PHE A 23 -2.28 7.87 3.32
N PHE A 24 -2.65 8.85 2.48
CA PHE A 24 -2.34 10.25 2.76
C PHE A 24 -3.10 10.81 3.97
N LEU A 25 -4.33 10.35 4.22
CA LEU A 25 -5.01 10.64 5.50
C LEU A 25 -4.23 10.10 6.70
N GLY A 26 -3.67 8.89 6.57
CA GLY A 26 -2.75 8.32 7.55
C GLY A 26 -1.54 9.21 7.78
N VAL A 27 -0.86 9.65 6.71
CA VAL A 27 0.30 10.56 6.80
C VAL A 27 -0.05 11.84 7.55
N LEU A 28 -1.15 12.50 7.18
CA LEU A 28 -1.61 13.72 7.87
C LEU A 28 -1.90 13.47 9.35
N ALA A 29 -2.57 12.37 9.66
CA ALA A 29 -2.80 11.97 11.05
C ALA A 29 -1.48 11.72 11.79
N GLY A 30 -0.52 11.04 11.18
CA GLY A 30 0.80 10.78 11.77
C GLY A 30 1.57 12.06 12.10
N ILE A 31 1.46 13.08 11.24
CA ILE A 31 2.11 14.40 11.45
C ILE A 31 1.43 15.18 12.59
N ILE A 32 0.09 15.20 12.63
CA ILE A 32 -0.68 16.08 13.52
C ILE A 32 -0.87 15.46 14.92
N ILE A 33 -1.27 14.19 14.98
CA ILE A 33 -1.66 13.50 16.22
C ILE A 33 -0.71 12.37 16.62
N GLY A 34 0.34 12.11 15.82
CA GLY A 34 1.35 11.10 16.12
C GLY A 34 2.10 11.44 17.42
N PRO A 35 2.25 10.49 18.35
CA PRO A 35 3.09 10.70 19.52
C PRO A 35 4.55 10.85 19.07
N HIS A 36 5.26 11.78 19.70
CA HIS A 36 6.66 12.03 19.39
C HIS A 36 7.49 10.75 19.55
N ILE A 37 8.29 10.46 18.52
CA ILE A 37 9.30 9.42 18.57
C ILE A 37 10.50 10.00 19.33
N ASN A 38 10.89 9.41 20.44
CA ASN A 38 11.99 9.96 21.26
C ASN A 38 13.36 9.44 20.80
N LYS A 39 13.40 8.25 20.20
CA LYS A 39 14.58 7.62 19.61
C LYS A 39 14.16 6.73 18.45
N LEU A 40 15.00 6.65 17.44
CA LEU A 40 14.89 5.66 16.39
C LEU A 40 16.00 4.63 16.59
N ASP A 41 15.63 3.44 17.04
CA ASP A 41 16.61 2.42 17.44
C ASP A 41 17.33 1.73 16.27
N TYR A 42 17.07 2.11 15.01
CA TYR A 42 17.44 1.31 13.82
C TYR A 42 18.07 2.07 12.64
N PHE A 43 18.35 3.36 12.75
CA PHE A 43 19.00 4.07 11.65
C PHE A 43 20.51 3.78 11.60
N GLY A 44 21.00 3.28 10.46
CA GLY A 44 22.43 3.07 10.18
C GLY A 44 22.90 1.61 10.07
N GLN A 45 22.02 0.61 10.17
CA GLN A 45 22.38 -0.77 9.80
C GLN A 45 22.16 -0.97 8.30
N GLU A 46 23.14 -1.56 7.61
CA GLU A 46 22.97 -2.04 6.24
C GLU A 46 21.86 -3.09 6.21
N VAL A 47 20.66 -2.70 5.76
CA VAL A 47 19.55 -3.63 5.62
C VAL A 47 19.68 -4.29 4.25
N SER A 48 19.84 -5.62 4.24
CA SER A 48 20.01 -6.35 2.99
C SER A 48 18.79 -6.19 2.08
N PHE A 49 19.01 -6.03 0.77
CA PHE A 49 17.96 -6.03 -0.25
C PHE A 49 16.93 -7.14 -0.03
N TYR A 50 17.43 -8.36 0.19
CA TYR A 50 16.59 -9.54 0.39
C TYR A 50 15.67 -9.40 1.61
N SER A 51 16.19 -8.92 2.75
CA SER A 51 15.37 -8.76 3.96
C SER A 51 14.31 -7.67 3.78
N VAL A 52 14.64 -6.56 3.14
CA VAL A 52 13.69 -5.48 2.83
C VAL A 52 12.58 -5.99 1.91
N SER A 53 12.94 -6.56 0.76
CA SER A 53 11.97 -7.03 -0.23
C SER A 53 11.08 -8.14 0.32
N VAL A 54 11.62 -9.08 1.10
CA VAL A 54 10.82 -10.14 1.72
C VAL A 54 9.84 -9.55 2.75
N ASN A 55 10.27 -8.58 3.55
CA ASN A 55 9.39 -7.92 4.51
C ASN A 55 8.24 -7.17 3.82
N ASN A 56 8.56 -6.37 2.79
CA ASN A 56 7.55 -5.58 2.07
C ASN A 56 6.60 -6.48 1.27
N LEU A 57 7.09 -7.61 0.74
CA LEU A 57 6.24 -8.64 0.14
C LEU A 57 5.36 -9.33 1.18
N LYS A 58 5.89 -9.66 2.36
CA LYS A 58 5.11 -10.27 3.45
C LYS A 58 3.96 -9.36 3.88
N VAL A 59 4.23 -8.07 4.07
CA VAL A 59 3.20 -7.05 4.33
C VAL A 59 2.18 -7.02 3.19
N SER A 60 2.63 -6.99 1.93
CA SER A 60 1.76 -7.01 0.76
C SER A 60 0.87 -8.26 0.67
N PHE A 61 1.38 -9.42 1.07
CA PHE A 61 0.58 -10.64 1.14
C PHE A 61 -0.42 -10.62 2.31
N TYR A 62 -0.12 -9.98 3.44
CA TYR A 62 -1.12 -9.74 4.49
C TYR A 62 -2.27 -8.85 4.00
N PHE A 63 -1.96 -7.80 3.21
CA PHE A 63 -2.98 -6.98 2.55
C PHE A 63 -3.86 -7.84 1.66
N LEU A 64 -3.26 -8.70 0.85
CA LEU A 64 -4.00 -9.54 -0.09
C LEU A 64 -4.88 -10.53 0.65
N THR A 65 -4.32 -11.33 1.55
CA THR A 65 -5.00 -12.46 2.21
C THR A 65 -6.08 -11.98 3.18
N ILE A 66 -5.72 -11.16 4.16
CA ILE A 66 -6.68 -10.67 5.17
C ILE A 66 -7.63 -9.64 4.55
N GLY A 67 -7.13 -8.83 3.60
CA GLY A 67 -7.97 -7.93 2.82
C GLY A 67 -9.04 -8.70 2.05
N MET A 68 -8.70 -9.77 1.33
CA MET A 68 -9.69 -10.59 0.62
C MET A 68 -10.78 -11.13 1.53
N VAL A 69 -10.42 -11.63 2.72
CA VAL A 69 -11.39 -12.13 3.71
C VAL A 69 -12.32 -11.02 4.21
N THR A 70 -11.81 -9.79 4.36
CA THR A 70 -12.56 -8.64 4.87
C THR A 70 -13.18 -7.77 3.77
N GLY A 71 -13.10 -8.17 2.49
CA GLY A 71 -13.56 -7.34 1.38
C GLY A 71 -12.73 -6.06 1.16
N GLY A 72 -11.49 -6.05 1.63
CA GLY A 72 -10.51 -4.97 1.49
C GLY A 72 -10.47 -3.97 2.65
N ILE A 73 -11.38 -4.08 3.62
CA ILE A 73 -11.38 -3.20 4.81
C ILE A 73 -10.04 -3.25 5.53
N TYR A 74 -9.50 -4.44 5.76
CA TYR A 74 -8.22 -4.60 6.45
C TYR A 74 -7.06 -3.98 5.65
N ALA A 75 -7.05 -4.14 4.33
CA ALA A 75 -6.03 -3.56 3.48
C ALA A 75 -6.08 -2.03 3.50
N PHE A 76 -7.28 -1.42 3.53
CA PHE A 76 -7.43 0.02 3.68
C PHE A 76 -6.96 0.52 5.05
N LEU A 77 -7.29 -0.18 6.13
CA LEU A 77 -6.81 0.16 7.48
C LEU A 77 -5.28 0.11 7.53
N PHE A 78 -4.66 -0.92 6.96
CA PHE A 78 -3.21 -1.02 6.90
C PHE A 78 -2.55 0.03 6.00
N MET A 79 -3.20 0.46 4.90
CA MET A 79 -2.74 1.64 4.15
C MET A 79 -2.69 2.88 5.04
N GLY A 80 -3.72 3.09 5.86
CA GLY A 80 -3.77 4.17 6.83
C GLY A 80 -2.68 4.07 7.89
N ILE A 81 -2.43 2.87 8.43
CA ILE A 81 -1.36 2.61 9.40
C ILE A 81 0.02 2.87 8.79
N ASN A 82 0.28 2.40 7.57
CA ASN A 82 1.55 2.66 6.87
C ASN A 82 1.75 4.15 6.62
N GLY A 83 0.70 4.86 6.18
CA GLY A 83 0.73 6.31 6.05
C GLY A 83 1.02 6.98 7.39
N TYR A 84 0.36 6.55 8.46
CA TYR A 84 0.55 7.08 9.81
C TYR A 84 1.99 6.91 10.33
N ILE A 85 2.61 5.75 10.11
CA ILE A 85 4.01 5.50 10.46
C ILE A 85 4.93 6.48 9.71
N ILE A 86 4.72 6.67 8.42
CA ILE A 86 5.49 7.63 7.61
C ILE A 86 5.26 9.07 8.07
N GLY A 87 4.02 9.44 8.42
CA GLY A 87 3.70 10.75 8.99
C GLY A 87 4.45 11.02 10.30
N LYS A 88 4.52 10.03 11.19
CA LYS A 88 5.32 10.13 12.42
C LYS A 88 6.81 10.28 12.14
N LEU A 89 7.33 9.55 11.14
CA LEU A 89 8.73 9.68 10.73
C LEU A 89 9.03 11.09 10.19
N ILE A 90 8.14 11.64 9.34
CA ILE A 90 8.24 13.02 8.86
C ILE A 90 8.27 14.00 10.04
N GLN A 91 7.35 13.84 10.99
CA GLN A 91 7.27 14.70 12.18
C GLN A 91 8.57 14.65 12.99
N TYR A 92 9.11 13.45 13.23
CA TYR A 92 10.37 13.28 13.94
C TYR A 92 11.54 13.98 13.23
N LEU A 93 11.71 13.73 11.93
CA LEU A 93 12.82 14.31 11.16
C LEU A 93 12.70 15.83 11.06
N TYR A 94 11.48 16.35 11.01
CA TYR A 94 11.24 17.79 11.04
C TYR A 94 11.70 18.41 12.36
N ILE A 95 11.32 17.83 13.50
CA ILE A 95 11.68 18.34 14.84
C ILE A 95 13.19 18.30 15.07
N ASN A 96 13.89 17.29 14.54
CA ASN A 96 15.33 17.13 14.71
C ASN A 96 16.18 17.82 13.62
N ASN A 97 15.58 18.58 12.69
CA ASN A 97 16.25 19.21 11.55
C ASN A 97 16.97 18.21 10.61
N GLU A 98 16.47 16.98 10.51
CA GLU A 98 17.03 15.87 9.74
C GLU A 98 16.24 15.57 8.46
N LEU A 99 15.46 16.52 7.93
CA LEU A 99 14.64 16.31 6.73
C LEU A 99 15.43 15.80 5.52
N ASN A 100 16.73 16.05 5.43
CA ASN A 100 17.60 15.50 4.39
C ASN A 100 17.58 13.97 4.34
N VAL A 101 17.39 13.32 5.49
CA VAL A 101 17.25 11.86 5.61
C VAL A 101 15.99 11.37 4.91
N LEU A 102 14.92 12.16 4.90
CA LEU A 102 13.70 11.80 4.18
C LEU A 102 13.94 11.73 2.67
N TYR A 103 14.64 12.72 2.11
CA TYR A 103 14.91 12.79 0.68
C TYR A 103 15.87 11.72 0.19
N LYS A 104 16.86 11.36 1.02
CA LYS A 104 17.87 10.35 0.67
C LYS A 104 17.46 8.94 1.07
N GLY A 105 16.76 8.78 2.18
CA GLY A 105 16.34 7.49 2.73
C GLY A 105 15.00 7.03 2.18
N LEU A 106 13.93 7.81 2.38
CA LEU A 106 12.55 7.34 2.17
C LEU A 106 12.02 7.64 0.76
N LEU A 107 12.18 8.88 0.30
CA LEU A 107 11.57 9.39 -0.93
C LEU A 107 11.91 8.56 -2.20
N PRO A 108 13.13 8.02 -2.38
CA PRO A 108 13.50 7.31 -3.61
C PRO A 108 12.65 6.07 -3.91
N HIS A 109 12.24 5.32 -2.88
CA HIS A 109 11.42 4.11 -3.03
C HIS A 109 9.95 4.32 -2.69
N PHE A 110 9.62 5.36 -1.90
CA PHE A 110 8.27 5.65 -1.41
C PHE A 110 7.16 5.50 -2.45
N PHE A 111 7.29 6.16 -3.61
CA PHE A 111 6.22 6.15 -4.62
C PHE A 111 6.02 4.77 -5.23
N ILE A 112 7.11 4.04 -5.46
CA ILE A 112 7.05 2.70 -6.06
C ILE A 112 6.38 1.73 -5.09
N GLU A 113 6.74 1.78 -3.82
CA GLU A 113 6.13 0.93 -2.80
C GLU A 113 4.67 1.29 -2.54
N LEU A 114 4.34 2.58 -2.51
CA LEU A 114 2.96 3.05 -2.38
C LEU A 114 2.10 2.52 -3.52
N LEU A 115 2.58 2.56 -4.76
CA LEU A 115 1.88 2.00 -5.92
C LEU A 115 1.74 0.47 -5.82
N GLY A 116 2.78 -0.22 -5.34
CA GLY A 116 2.75 -1.66 -5.09
C GLY A 116 1.66 -2.03 -4.06
N LEU A 117 1.70 -1.41 -2.89
CA LEU A 117 0.75 -1.63 -1.80
C LEU A 117 -0.68 -1.25 -2.19
N ALA A 118 -0.87 -0.13 -2.90
CA ALA A 118 -2.18 0.27 -3.44
C ALA A 118 -2.73 -0.77 -4.42
N THR A 119 -1.87 -1.40 -5.21
CA THR A 119 -2.25 -2.49 -6.12
C THR A 119 -2.72 -3.72 -5.35
N PHE A 120 -2.01 -4.15 -4.30
CA PHE A 120 -2.44 -5.26 -3.44
C PHE A 120 -3.74 -4.94 -2.68
N SER A 121 -3.87 -3.71 -2.17
CA SER A 121 -5.09 -3.23 -1.53
C SER A 121 -6.29 -3.28 -2.48
N MET A 122 -6.12 -2.80 -3.72
CA MET A 122 -7.13 -2.86 -4.78
C MET A 122 -7.56 -4.30 -5.11
N ILE A 123 -6.62 -5.24 -5.28
CA ILE A 123 -6.98 -6.63 -5.60
C ILE A 123 -7.75 -7.29 -4.45
N SER A 124 -7.44 -6.90 -3.20
CA SER A 124 -8.09 -7.45 -2.02
C SER A 124 -9.59 -7.14 -1.92
N THR A 125 -10.10 -6.17 -2.68
CA THR A 125 -11.53 -5.80 -2.71
C THR A 125 -12.35 -6.63 -3.72
N ILE A 126 -11.71 -7.48 -4.53
CA ILE A 126 -12.40 -8.28 -5.55
C ILE A 126 -13.48 -9.21 -4.95
N PRO A 127 -13.27 -9.91 -3.82
CA PRO A 127 -14.30 -10.78 -3.25
C PRO A 127 -15.60 -10.04 -2.92
N ILE A 128 -15.52 -8.84 -2.31
CA ILE A 128 -16.73 -8.06 -1.99
C ILE A 128 -17.42 -7.56 -3.26
N PHE A 129 -16.68 -7.22 -4.31
CA PHE A 129 -17.27 -6.91 -5.61
C PHE A 129 -18.10 -8.07 -6.16
N VAL A 130 -17.55 -9.29 -6.14
CA VAL A 130 -18.26 -10.49 -6.63
C VAL A 130 -19.54 -10.71 -5.81
N ILE A 131 -19.46 -10.60 -4.49
CA ILE A 131 -20.61 -10.72 -3.58
C ILE A 131 -21.67 -9.66 -3.91
N LEU A 132 -21.28 -8.39 -4.08
CA LEU A 132 -22.19 -7.29 -4.38
C LEU A 132 -22.90 -7.47 -5.74
N VAL A 133 -22.20 -7.95 -6.76
CA VAL A 133 -22.79 -8.26 -8.07
C VAL A 133 -23.77 -9.42 -7.96
N PHE A 134 -23.42 -10.48 -7.21
CA PHE A 134 -24.30 -11.62 -7.01
C PHE A 134 -25.62 -11.23 -6.34
N PHE A 135 -25.58 -10.39 -5.30
CA PHE A 135 -26.80 -9.94 -4.61
C PHE A 135 -27.62 -8.92 -5.41
N LYS A 136 -26.98 -7.98 -6.12
CA LYS A 136 -27.70 -6.92 -6.85
C LYS A 136 -28.22 -7.36 -8.21
N THR A 137 -27.55 -8.32 -8.84
CA THR A 137 -27.86 -8.78 -10.19
C THR A 137 -27.67 -10.30 -10.28
N PRO A 138 -28.56 -11.10 -9.66
CA PRO A 138 -28.39 -12.55 -9.56
C PRO A 138 -28.42 -13.28 -10.92
N THR A 139 -29.00 -12.65 -11.95
CA THR A 139 -29.04 -13.18 -13.32
C THR A 139 -27.83 -12.77 -14.17
N HIS A 140 -26.94 -11.92 -13.66
CA HIS A 140 -25.73 -11.50 -14.39
C HIS A 140 -24.60 -12.51 -14.23
N VAL A 141 -23.98 -12.82 -15.37
CA VAL A 141 -22.79 -13.66 -15.41
C VAL A 141 -21.59 -12.84 -14.95
N VAL A 142 -20.99 -13.22 -13.83
CA VAL A 142 -19.73 -12.62 -13.37
C VAL A 142 -18.62 -13.00 -14.37
N PRO A 143 -17.83 -12.04 -14.87
CA PRO A 143 -16.80 -12.31 -15.88
C PRO A 143 -15.53 -12.93 -15.25
N ILE A 144 -15.63 -14.15 -14.73
CA ILE A 144 -14.59 -14.84 -13.94
C ILE A 144 -13.23 -14.87 -14.66
N LYS A 145 -13.21 -15.19 -15.97
CA LYS A 145 -11.97 -15.21 -16.76
C LYS A 145 -11.26 -13.85 -16.78
N LYS A 146 -12.02 -12.76 -16.87
CA LYS A 146 -11.49 -11.39 -16.85
C LYS A 146 -10.98 -11.02 -15.46
N ILE A 147 -11.72 -11.41 -14.41
CA ILE A 147 -11.32 -11.19 -13.02
C ILE A 147 -9.98 -11.89 -12.75
N ILE A 148 -9.87 -13.19 -13.03
CA ILE A 148 -8.63 -13.96 -12.83
C ILE A 148 -7.46 -13.32 -13.60
N LYS A 149 -7.66 -12.99 -14.89
CA LYS A 149 -6.62 -12.37 -15.71
C LYS A 149 -6.10 -11.07 -15.11
N LEU A 150 -7.00 -10.19 -14.67
CA LEU A 150 -6.63 -8.92 -14.07
C LEU A 150 -6.01 -9.10 -12.68
N SER A 151 -6.54 -9.99 -11.85
CA SER A 151 -5.97 -10.31 -10.54
C SER A 151 -4.51 -10.77 -10.67
N VAL A 152 -4.25 -11.75 -11.55
CA VAL A 152 -2.89 -12.25 -11.78
C VAL A 152 -1.98 -11.14 -12.30
N PHE A 153 -2.44 -10.37 -13.29
CA PHE A 153 -1.65 -9.28 -13.86
C PHE A 153 -1.27 -8.23 -12.79
N PHE A 154 -2.24 -7.77 -12.00
CA PHE A 154 -1.99 -6.77 -10.97
C PHE A 154 -1.19 -7.33 -9.78
N THR A 155 -1.35 -8.61 -9.43
CA THR A 155 -0.50 -9.24 -8.40
C THR A 155 0.96 -9.28 -8.86
N VAL A 156 1.22 -9.70 -10.11
CA VAL A 156 2.58 -9.69 -10.67
C VAL A 156 3.15 -8.27 -10.72
N LEU A 157 2.35 -7.30 -11.18
CA LEU A 157 2.76 -5.89 -11.20
C LEU A 157 3.11 -5.39 -9.79
N GLY A 158 2.27 -5.69 -8.79
CA GLY A 158 2.51 -5.33 -7.40
C GLY A 158 3.81 -5.94 -6.85
N ILE A 159 4.07 -7.22 -7.12
CA ILE A 159 5.32 -7.89 -6.74
C ILE A 159 6.52 -7.18 -7.35
N VAL A 160 6.48 -6.89 -8.65
CA VAL A 160 7.57 -6.20 -9.36
C VAL A 160 7.83 -4.82 -8.75
N LEU A 161 6.77 -4.04 -8.47
CA LEU A 161 6.90 -2.73 -7.83
C LEU A 161 7.57 -2.85 -6.45
N ILE A 162 7.11 -3.77 -5.59
CA ILE A 162 7.70 -3.96 -4.26
C ILE A 162 9.18 -4.39 -4.33
N ILE A 163 9.54 -5.25 -5.29
CA ILE A 163 10.95 -5.64 -5.51
C ILE A 163 11.79 -4.45 -5.95
N ILE A 164 11.29 -3.63 -6.87
CA ILE A 164 11.99 -2.41 -7.30
C ILE A 164 12.15 -1.44 -6.13
N GLY A 165 11.11 -1.28 -5.29
CA GLY A 165 11.16 -0.47 -4.06
C GLY A 165 12.29 -0.92 -3.14
N GLY A 166 12.33 -2.22 -2.80
CA GLY A 166 13.39 -2.76 -1.96
C GLY A 166 14.79 -2.66 -2.58
N TYR A 167 14.91 -2.76 -3.91
CA TYR A 167 16.20 -2.55 -4.59
C TYR A 167 16.69 -1.12 -4.42
N ILE A 168 15.81 -0.15 -4.60
CA ILE A 168 16.12 1.27 -4.40
C ILE A 168 16.46 1.53 -2.92
N GLU A 169 15.67 1.01 -1.98
CA GLU A 169 15.91 1.16 -0.54
C GLU A 169 17.27 0.62 -0.10
N SER A 170 17.73 -0.48 -0.67
CA SER A 170 18.98 -1.13 -0.27
C SER A 170 20.23 -0.62 -1.01
N ASN A 171 20.10 -0.06 -2.21
CA ASN A 171 21.26 0.31 -3.03
C ASN A 171 21.37 1.81 -3.33
N ILE A 172 20.28 2.56 -3.23
CA ILE A 172 20.22 3.98 -3.62
C ILE A 172 19.86 4.85 -2.42
N SER A 173 19.02 4.34 -1.52
CA SER A 173 18.64 5.07 -0.31
C SER A 173 19.79 5.04 0.70
N TYR A 174 20.44 6.19 0.90
CA TYR A 174 21.49 6.34 1.89
C TYR A 174 20.96 7.12 3.08
N VAL A 175 21.08 6.54 4.28
CA VAL A 175 20.81 7.27 5.51
C VAL A 175 22.10 7.44 6.29
N ASP A 176 22.53 8.69 6.41
CA ASP A 176 23.62 9.12 7.28
C ASP A 176 23.00 10.15 8.25
N ILE A 177 22.70 9.71 9.48
CA ILE A 177 22.23 10.57 10.56
C ILE A 177 23.45 10.83 11.46
N ARG A 178 23.77 12.11 11.66
CA ARG A 178 24.87 12.57 12.51
C ARG A 178 24.38 13.05 13.85
#